data_AF-A0A9P7CVL2-F1
#
_entry.id   AF-A0A9P7CVL2-F1
#
_cell.length_a   1.000
_cell.length_b   1.000
_cell.length_c   1.000
_cell.angle_alpha   90.00
_cell.angle_beta   90.00
_cell.angle_gamma   90.00
#
_symmetry.space_group_name_H-M   'P 1'
#
loop_
_entity.id
_entity.type
_entity.pdbx_description
1 polymer ?
#
loop_
_entity_poly.entity_id
_entity_poly.type
_entity_poly.pdbx_seq_one_letter_code
_entity_poly.pdbx_strand_id
1 'polypeptide(L)'
;VHHRKRNKTSAWHAYMHFKGIEANSSKCTDKKSNISELVKKASDYRELTDQQKEELISEFDKVKKGAQDRPPNITARTRAAEYARSFQFVREELEALNKRVGAKAFVIMVCGVSDFAMAPKAFFTSPAMEQFVRLYLRKDIAKMATDFESTVLANGLIINTATNHRERMAKAKIAIRIGLRTSLCEVTDDLSAAIEFTRYNDLVCDYHVKLVGWNHPQWANLSDLKGGIESLEKVASAIAEGTCKFVSITHEEVEDWMNRVKNGEKLTPELKPPMPPDALPSASPPTTATSSTGPLPNSSNSSPFPLEDENDSRPSPFEDDNNPLP
;
A
#
# COMPACT_ATOMS: atom_id res chain seq x y z
N VAL A 1 -29.03 -3.69 3.38
CA VAL A 1 -28.46 -2.42 2.87
C VAL A 1 -29.60 -1.44 2.63
N HIS A 2 -29.81 -0.47 3.52
CA HIS A 2 -30.76 0.61 3.25
C HIS A 2 -30.13 1.58 2.26
N HIS A 3 -30.58 1.56 1.00
CA HIS A 3 -30.27 2.63 0.07
C HIS A 3 -30.83 3.93 0.66
N ARG A 4 -29.95 4.78 1.19
CA ARG A 4 -30.28 6.15 1.56
C ARG A 4 -30.87 6.81 0.31
N LYS A 5 -32.20 7.00 0.28
CA LYS A 5 -32.85 7.76 -0.78
C LYS A 5 -32.15 9.12 -0.84
N ARG A 6 -31.44 9.39 -1.94
CA ARG A 6 -30.81 10.69 -2.16
C ARG A 6 -31.94 11.68 -2.37
N ASN A 7 -32.27 12.45 -1.33
CA ASN A 7 -33.23 13.54 -1.45
C ASN A 7 -32.73 14.52 -2.52
N LYS A 8 -33.63 14.91 -3.42
CA LYS A 8 -33.37 15.93 -4.44
C LYS A 8 -32.84 17.20 -3.77
N THR A 9 -31.76 17.76 -4.31
CA THR A 9 -31.20 19.03 -3.82
C THR A 9 -32.26 20.12 -3.99
N SER A 10 -32.55 20.87 -2.93
CA SER A 10 -33.48 22.01 -2.97
C SER A 10 -32.71 23.29 -3.29
N ALA A 11 -33.29 24.15 -4.14
CA ALA A 11 -32.74 25.47 -4.47
C ALA A 11 -32.41 26.31 -3.22
N TRP A 12 -33.22 26.19 -2.16
CA TRP A 12 -32.98 26.89 -0.90
C TRP A 12 -31.69 26.43 -0.21
N HIS A 13 -31.41 25.12 -0.20
CA HIS A 13 -30.18 24.59 0.39
C HIS A 13 -28.94 25.03 -0.39
N ALA A 14 -29.03 25.01 -1.73
CA ALA A 14 -27.96 25.50 -2.60
C ALA A 14 -27.68 26.99 -2.35
N TYR A 15 -28.73 27.82 -2.35
CA TYR A 15 -28.62 29.24 -2.04
C TYR A 15 -27.96 29.52 -0.69
N MET A 16 -28.44 28.87 0.38
CA MET A 16 -27.91 29.06 1.73
C MET A 16 -26.44 28.65 1.85
N HIS A 17 -26.01 27.62 1.13
CA HIS A 17 -24.61 27.22 1.07
C HIS A 17 -23.74 28.33 0.46
N PHE A 18 -24.10 28.84 -0.71
CA PHE A 18 -23.31 29.88 -1.38
C PHE A 18 -23.33 31.20 -0.61
N LYS A 19 -24.49 31.60 -0.07
CA LYS A 19 -24.57 32.78 0.82
C LYS A 19 -23.75 32.61 2.09
N GLY A 20 -23.67 31.39 2.63
CA GLY A 20 -22.81 31.07 3.76
C GLY A 20 -21.32 31.23 3.44
N ILE A 21 -20.89 30.82 2.24
CA ILE A 21 -19.52 31.03 1.76
C ILE A 21 -19.25 32.53 1.57
N GLU A 22 -20.13 33.23 0.87
CA GLU A 22 -20.00 34.65 0.57
C GLU A 22 -19.92 35.49 1.86
N ALA A 23 -20.81 35.26 2.82
CA ALA A 23 -20.87 36.02 4.07
C ALA A 23 -19.69 35.73 5.02
N ASN A 24 -18.96 34.62 4.82
CA ASN A 24 -17.87 34.18 5.68
C ASN A 24 -16.50 34.23 5.01
N SER A 25 -16.40 34.55 3.72
CA SER A 25 -15.15 34.60 2.96
C SER A 25 -14.14 35.58 3.56
N SER A 26 -14.62 36.72 4.07
CA SER A 26 -13.79 37.79 4.64
C SER A 26 -13.72 37.81 6.17
N LYS A 27 -14.32 36.84 6.86
CA LYS A 27 -14.43 36.83 8.33
C LYS A 27 -13.46 35.85 8.98
N CYS A 28 -12.88 36.23 10.11
CA CYS A 28 -12.11 35.30 10.96
C CYS A 28 -13.02 34.20 11.54
N THR A 29 -12.42 33.06 11.91
CA THR A 29 -13.13 31.85 12.37
C THR A 29 -14.12 32.13 13.50
N ASP A 30 -13.81 33.04 14.41
CA ASP A 30 -14.63 33.36 15.59
C ASP A 30 -15.84 34.26 15.30
N LYS A 31 -15.91 34.88 14.11
CA LYS A 31 -16.97 35.83 13.73
C LYS A 31 -17.85 35.35 12.57
N LYS A 32 -17.82 34.06 12.25
CA LYS A 32 -18.63 33.49 11.17
C LYS A 32 -20.12 33.64 11.48
N SER A 33 -20.88 34.03 10.45
CA SER A 33 -22.32 34.25 10.57
C SER A 33 -23.03 32.91 10.77
N ASN A 34 -23.93 32.84 11.76
CA ASN A 34 -24.74 31.65 11.99
C ASN A 34 -25.83 31.53 10.90
N ILE A 35 -26.27 30.32 10.58
CA ILE A 35 -27.34 30.04 9.61
C ILE A 35 -28.61 30.83 9.94
N SER A 36 -28.96 30.99 11.22
CA SER A 36 -30.13 31.77 11.64
C SER A 36 -30.05 33.24 11.25
N GLU A 37 -28.85 33.82 11.22
CA GLU A 37 -28.63 35.21 10.78
C GLU A 37 -28.72 35.34 9.26
N LEU A 38 -28.19 34.34 8.55
CA LEU A 38 -28.26 34.28 7.09
C LEU A 38 -29.71 34.14 6.61
N VAL A 39 -30.51 33.32 7.29
CA VAL A 39 -31.94 33.15 6.96
C VAL A 39 -32.71 34.47 7.12
N LYS A 40 -32.39 35.28 8.14
CA LYS A 40 -33.02 36.60 8.35
C LYS A 40 -32.70 37.60 7.24
N LYS A 41 -31.52 37.45 6.60
CA LYS A 41 -31.05 38.31 5.51
C LYS A 41 -31.38 37.75 4.12
N ALA A 42 -32.06 36.62 4.04
CA ALA A 42 -32.34 35.93 2.78
C ALA A 42 -33.61 36.45 2.07
N SER A 43 -33.96 37.74 2.21
CA SER A 43 -35.04 38.37 1.46
C SER A 43 -34.86 38.18 -0.05
N ASP A 44 -33.60 38.30 -0.48
CA ASP A 44 -33.17 38.31 -1.88
C ASP A 44 -33.40 36.95 -2.56
N TYR A 45 -33.55 35.86 -1.81
CA TYR A 45 -33.89 34.55 -2.38
C TYR A 45 -35.24 34.55 -3.08
N ARG A 46 -36.20 35.33 -2.56
CA ARG A 46 -37.55 35.43 -3.16
C ARG A 46 -37.53 36.16 -4.49
N GLU A 47 -36.51 36.96 -4.74
CA GLU A 47 -36.32 37.74 -5.96
C GLU A 47 -35.61 36.92 -7.06
N LEU A 48 -35.05 35.75 -6.74
CA LEU A 48 -34.41 34.89 -7.72
C LEU A 48 -35.43 34.27 -8.68
N THR A 49 -35.10 34.31 -9.96
CA THR A 49 -35.85 33.62 -11.01
C THR A 49 -35.65 32.11 -10.90
N ASP A 50 -36.56 31.34 -11.49
CA ASP A 50 -36.45 29.88 -11.45
C ASP A 50 -35.21 29.36 -12.21
N GLN A 51 -34.77 30.08 -13.23
CA GLN A 51 -33.53 29.77 -13.94
C GLN A 51 -32.30 29.93 -13.04
N GLN A 52 -32.23 31.00 -12.25
CA GLN A 52 -31.14 31.21 -11.29
C GLN A 52 -31.15 30.16 -10.18
N LYS A 53 -32.34 29.74 -9.73
CA LYS A 53 -32.48 28.65 -8.74
C LYS A 53 -31.97 27.33 -9.28
N GLU A 54 -32.26 27.00 -10.55
CA GLU A 54 -31.76 25.77 -11.19
C GLU A 54 -30.24 25.82 -11.38
N GLU A 55 -29.68 26.97 -11.74
CA GLU A 55 -28.23 27.17 -11.82
C GLU A 55 -27.55 26.95 -10.45
N LEU A 56 -28.11 27.52 -9.37
CA LEU A 56 -27.62 27.27 -8.01
C LEU A 56 -27.67 25.78 -7.63
N ILE A 57 -28.74 25.06 -8.00
CA ILE A 57 -28.83 23.61 -7.76
C ILE A 57 -27.71 22.89 -8.53
N SER A 58 -27.53 23.21 -9.80
CA SER A 58 -26.51 22.60 -10.67
C SER A 58 -25.10 22.81 -10.13
N GLU A 59 -24.76 24.03 -9.71
CA GLU A 59 -23.46 24.33 -9.10
C GLU A 59 -23.27 23.65 -7.75
N PHE A 60 -24.30 23.65 -6.90
CA PHE A 60 -24.23 22.97 -5.61
C PHE A 60 -24.07 21.45 -5.77
N ASP A 61 -24.72 20.85 -6.77
CA ASP A 61 -24.56 19.42 -7.06
C ASP A 61 -23.14 19.11 -7.57
N LYS A 62 -22.48 20.02 -8.31
CA LYS A 62 -21.05 19.89 -8.65
C LYS A 62 -20.18 19.91 -7.39
N VAL A 63 -20.42 20.85 -6.47
CA VAL A 63 -19.70 20.92 -5.18
C VAL A 63 -19.93 19.64 -4.36
N LYS A 64 -21.17 19.16 -4.31
CA LYS A 64 -21.55 17.93 -3.59
C LYS A 64 -20.90 16.69 -4.17
N LYS A 65 -20.76 16.60 -5.50
CA LYS A 65 -19.99 15.53 -6.16
C LYS A 65 -18.51 15.62 -5.76
N GLY A 66 -17.87 16.78 -5.90
CA GLY A 66 -16.48 16.96 -5.48
C GLY A 66 -16.24 16.70 -3.99
N ALA A 67 -17.22 17.00 -3.13
CA ALA A 67 -17.17 16.69 -1.71
C ALA A 67 -17.44 15.20 -1.38
N GLN A 68 -18.15 14.47 -2.25
CA GLN A 68 -18.29 13.01 -2.16
C GLN A 68 -17.02 12.31 -2.61
N ASP A 69 -16.32 12.87 -3.59
CA ASP A 69 -15.05 12.36 -4.09
C ASP A 69 -13.92 12.62 -3.08
N ARG A 70 -14.04 13.67 -2.27
CA ARG A 70 -13.13 13.89 -1.15
C ARG A 70 -13.50 12.96 0.00
N PRO A 71 -12.57 12.12 0.51
CA PRO A 71 -12.83 11.40 1.74
C PRO A 71 -13.19 12.43 2.82
N PRO A 72 -14.26 12.22 3.61
CA PRO A 72 -14.62 13.17 4.66
C PRO A 72 -13.39 13.40 5.54
N ASN A 73 -13.28 14.58 6.16
CA ASN A 73 -12.28 14.79 7.21
C ASN A 73 -12.69 13.95 8.45
N ILE A 74 -12.50 12.63 8.35
CA ILE A 74 -12.84 11.68 9.38
C ILE A 74 -11.72 11.76 10.41
N THR A 75 -12.06 12.28 11.58
CA THR A 75 -11.12 12.30 12.71
C THR A 75 -10.64 10.89 13.03
N ALA A 76 -9.43 10.73 13.56
CA ALA A 76 -8.91 9.43 13.99
C ALA A 76 -9.90 8.70 14.93
N ARG A 77 -10.58 9.44 15.82
CA ARG A 77 -11.63 8.89 16.69
C ARG A 77 -12.81 8.32 15.93
N THR A 78 -13.30 9.03 14.91
CA THR A 78 -14.40 8.56 14.06
C THR A 78 -13.98 7.33 13.26
N ARG A 79 -12.75 7.30 12.71
CA ARG A 79 -12.20 6.11 12.02
C ARG A 79 -12.14 4.90 12.94
N ALA A 80 -11.66 5.06 14.17
CA ALA A 80 -11.63 3.99 15.18
C ALA A 80 -13.03 3.44 15.49
N ALA A 81 -14.01 4.32 15.66
CA ALA A 81 -15.38 3.94 15.93
C ALA A 81 -16.02 3.20 14.75
N GLU A 82 -15.79 3.65 13.51
CA GLU A 82 -16.28 3.00 12.29
C GLU A 82 -15.66 1.62 12.09
N TYR A 83 -14.36 1.48 12.29
CA TYR A 83 -13.67 0.20 12.25
C TYR A 83 -14.19 -0.74 13.33
N ALA A 84 -14.34 -0.28 14.58
CA ALA A 84 -14.83 -1.11 15.67
C ALA A 84 -16.26 -1.61 15.41
N ARG A 85 -17.13 -0.73 14.89
CA ARG A 85 -18.49 -1.09 14.48
C ARG A 85 -18.50 -2.10 13.33
N SER A 86 -17.67 -1.87 12.31
CA SER A 86 -17.54 -2.77 11.15
C SER A 86 -17.06 -4.15 11.58
N PHE A 87 -16.06 -4.22 12.45
CA PHE A 87 -15.57 -5.48 13.00
C PHE A 87 -16.65 -6.21 13.80
N GLN A 88 -17.38 -5.50 14.66
CA GLN A 88 -18.46 -6.07 15.44
C GLN A 88 -19.59 -6.63 14.56
N PHE A 89 -19.95 -5.92 13.49
CA PHE A 89 -20.93 -6.41 12.51
C PHE A 89 -20.48 -7.70 11.82
N VAL A 90 -19.23 -7.76 11.37
CA VAL A 90 -18.65 -8.98 10.77
C VAL A 90 -18.65 -10.14 11.77
N ARG A 91 -18.30 -9.87 13.03
CA ARG A 91 -18.34 -10.86 14.11
C ARG A 91 -19.72 -11.46 14.28
N GLU A 92 -20.74 -10.61 14.41
CA GLU A 92 -22.14 -11.02 14.60
C GLU A 92 -22.66 -11.85 13.41
N GLU A 93 -22.31 -11.47 12.19
CA GLU A 93 -22.71 -12.23 11.00
C GLU A 93 -22.03 -13.61 10.96
N LEU A 94 -20.74 -13.71 11.29
CA LEU A 94 -20.02 -14.99 11.37
C LEU A 94 -20.59 -15.90 12.47
N GLU A 95 -20.94 -15.34 13.63
CA GLU A 95 -21.63 -16.06 14.70
C GLU A 95 -23.01 -16.56 14.27
N ALA A 96 -23.79 -15.71 13.59
CA ALA A 96 -25.11 -16.07 13.07
C ALA A 96 -24.99 -17.18 12.00
N LEU A 97 -23.98 -17.14 11.15
CA LEU A 97 -23.71 -18.18 10.16
C LEU A 97 -23.32 -19.51 10.82
N ASN A 98 -22.46 -19.48 11.84
CA ASN A 98 -22.12 -20.65 12.65
C ASN A 98 -23.37 -21.26 13.31
N LYS A 99 -24.29 -20.45 13.84
CA LYS A 99 -25.55 -20.92 14.44
C LYS A 99 -26.51 -21.54 13.41
N ARG A 100 -26.62 -20.96 12.21
CA ARG A 100 -27.57 -21.42 11.17
C ARG A 100 -27.12 -22.68 10.45
N VAL A 101 -25.84 -22.78 10.10
CA VAL A 101 -25.32 -23.84 9.21
C VAL A 101 -24.10 -24.55 9.76
N GLY A 102 -23.62 -24.22 10.96
CA GLY A 102 -22.43 -24.82 11.56
C GLY A 102 -21.12 -24.36 10.94
N ALA A 103 -21.12 -23.32 10.09
CA ALA A 103 -19.92 -22.81 9.44
C ALA A 103 -18.88 -22.34 10.47
N LYS A 104 -17.64 -22.81 10.32
CA LYS A 104 -16.50 -22.42 11.15
C LYS A 104 -15.61 -21.47 10.36
N ALA A 105 -15.47 -20.25 10.87
CA ALA A 105 -14.66 -19.20 10.26
C ALA A 105 -13.91 -18.41 11.33
N PHE A 106 -12.75 -17.87 10.94
CA PHE A 106 -12.04 -16.84 11.69
C PHE A 106 -11.79 -15.64 10.79
N VAL A 107 -11.65 -14.46 11.39
CA VAL A 107 -11.38 -13.21 10.69
C VAL A 107 -10.29 -12.43 11.41
N ILE A 108 -9.39 -11.83 10.63
CA ILE A 108 -8.39 -10.87 11.09
C ILE A 108 -8.66 -9.57 10.32
N MET A 109 -8.74 -8.46 11.04
CA MET A 109 -8.87 -7.13 10.49
C MET A 109 -7.65 -6.31 10.95
N VAL A 110 -7.05 -5.55 10.03
CA VAL A 110 -5.82 -4.76 10.25
C VAL A 110 -5.99 -3.36 9.67
N CYS A 111 -5.19 -2.38 10.10
CA CYS A 111 -5.17 -1.07 9.45
C CYS A 111 -4.26 -1.10 8.22
N GLY A 112 -4.76 -0.57 7.10
CA GLY A 112 -3.99 -0.46 5.85
C GLY A 112 -3.29 0.88 5.66
N VAL A 113 -3.36 1.78 6.64
CA VAL A 113 -2.81 3.14 6.57
C VAL A 113 -1.99 3.44 7.83
N SER A 114 -0.86 4.12 7.68
CA SER A 114 0.07 4.43 8.78
C SER A 114 -0.30 5.69 9.57
N ASP A 115 -1.21 6.52 9.05
CA ASP A 115 -1.64 7.77 9.67
C ASP A 115 -2.62 7.57 10.84
N PHE A 116 -2.95 6.30 11.13
CA PHE A 116 -3.94 5.93 12.12
C PHE A 116 -3.57 4.58 12.75
N ALA A 117 -3.10 4.61 13.99
CA ALA A 117 -2.72 3.42 14.73
C ALA A 117 -3.94 2.77 15.40
N MET A 118 -4.15 1.48 15.15
CA MET A 118 -5.09 0.66 15.89
C MET A 118 -4.54 -0.76 16.02
N ALA A 119 -4.75 -1.38 17.18
CA ALA A 119 -4.44 -2.79 17.34
C ALA A 119 -5.27 -3.65 16.36
N PRO A 120 -4.64 -4.60 15.65
CA PRO A 120 -5.35 -5.60 14.87
C PRO A 120 -6.41 -6.32 15.69
N LYS A 121 -7.53 -6.67 15.05
CA LYS A 121 -8.61 -7.43 15.69
C LYS A 121 -8.73 -8.80 15.05
N ALA A 122 -8.83 -9.82 15.89
CA ALA A 122 -9.06 -11.19 15.46
C ALA A 122 -10.30 -11.76 16.15
N PHE A 123 -11.04 -12.62 15.45
CA PHE A 123 -12.18 -13.34 16.00
C PHE A 123 -12.26 -14.75 15.42
N PHE A 124 -12.64 -15.71 16.27
CA PHE A 124 -12.85 -17.10 15.91
C PHE A 124 -14.25 -17.52 16.33
N THR A 125 -15.01 -18.14 15.43
CA THR A 125 -16.30 -18.77 15.77
C THR A 125 -16.17 -20.02 16.66
N SER A 126 -14.95 -20.51 16.91
CA SER A 126 -14.65 -21.66 17.77
C SER A 126 -13.21 -21.62 18.30
N PRO A 127 -12.97 -21.92 19.59
CA PRO A 127 -11.62 -22.03 20.16
C PRO A 127 -10.73 -23.07 19.46
N ALA A 128 -11.32 -24.12 18.88
CA ALA A 128 -10.57 -25.16 18.17
C ALA A 128 -9.84 -24.61 16.92
N MET A 129 -10.36 -23.54 16.29
CA MET A 129 -9.68 -22.90 15.16
C MET A 129 -8.50 -22.05 15.60
N GLU A 130 -8.59 -21.41 16.76
CA GLU A 130 -7.45 -20.70 17.34
C GLU A 130 -6.32 -21.69 17.65
N GLN A 131 -6.66 -22.84 18.24
CA GLN A 131 -5.72 -23.94 18.43
C GLN A 131 -5.17 -24.46 17.10
N PHE A 132 -6.00 -24.61 16.07
CA PHE A 132 -5.56 -25.01 14.74
C PHE A 132 -4.49 -24.04 14.20
N VAL A 133 -4.74 -22.73 14.27
CA VAL A 133 -3.76 -21.70 13.86
C VAL A 133 -2.47 -21.85 14.66
N ARG A 134 -2.57 -21.98 15.99
CA ARG A 134 -1.40 -22.11 16.86
C ARG A 134 -0.59 -23.37 16.60
N LEU A 135 -1.24 -24.51 16.37
CA LEU A 135 -0.57 -25.82 16.21
C LEU A 135 -0.05 -26.04 14.79
N TYR A 136 -0.86 -25.77 13.77
CA TYR A 136 -0.52 -26.08 12.39
C TYR A 136 0.25 -24.95 11.70
N LEU A 137 -0.10 -23.70 11.98
CA LEU A 137 0.62 -22.55 11.43
C LEU A 137 1.79 -22.12 12.34
N ARG A 138 1.88 -22.68 13.55
CA ARG A 138 2.94 -22.37 14.54
C ARG A 138 3.07 -20.87 14.80
N LYS A 139 1.95 -20.16 14.76
CA LYS A 139 1.88 -18.71 14.96
C LYS A 139 0.87 -18.38 16.05
N ASP A 140 1.26 -17.45 16.91
CA ASP A 140 0.32 -16.75 17.76
C ASP A 140 -0.57 -15.83 16.90
N ILE A 141 -1.85 -15.70 17.24
CA ILE A 141 -2.79 -14.93 16.43
C ILE A 141 -2.49 -13.44 16.45
N ALA A 142 -2.09 -12.88 17.60
CA ALA A 142 -1.73 -11.48 17.69
C ALA A 142 -0.49 -11.22 16.84
N LYS A 143 0.53 -12.10 16.91
CA LYS A 143 1.70 -12.02 16.05
C LYS A 143 1.34 -12.15 14.56
N MET A 144 0.46 -13.08 14.19
CA MET A 144 -0.01 -13.23 12.81
C MET A 144 -0.72 -11.97 12.32
N ALA A 145 -1.55 -11.35 13.16
CA ALA A 145 -2.27 -10.13 12.82
C ALA A 145 -1.31 -8.94 12.66
N THR A 146 -0.29 -8.80 13.50
CA THR A 146 0.78 -7.80 13.35
C THR A 146 1.63 -8.05 12.10
N ASP A 147 2.02 -9.30 11.82
CA ASP A 147 2.74 -9.66 10.59
C ASP A 147 1.90 -9.28 9.34
N PHE A 148 0.60 -9.56 9.40
CA PHE A 148 -0.33 -9.24 8.32
C PHE A 148 -0.47 -7.73 8.13
N GLU A 149 -0.68 -6.97 9.21
CA GLU A 149 -0.74 -5.51 9.19
C GLU A 149 0.54 -4.90 8.61
N SER A 150 1.71 -5.35 9.08
CA SER A 150 2.99 -4.87 8.58
C SER A 150 3.17 -5.13 7.08
N THR A 151 2.65 -6.27 6.59
CA THR A 151 2.69 -6.62 5.16
C THR A 151 1.77 -5.73 4.35
N VAL A 152 0.55 -5.45 4.85
CA VAL A 152 -0.41 -4.54 4.19
C VAL A 152 0.16 -3.12 4.14
N LEU A 153 0.69 -2.60 5.26
CA LEU A 153 1.29 -1.27 5.33
C LEU A 153 2.50 -1.12 4.41
N ALA A 154 3.24 -2.21 4.19
CA ALA A 154 4.34 -2.24 3.25
C ALA A 154 3.90 -2.51 1.80
N ASN A 155 2.60 -2.48 1.48
CA ASN A 155 2.06 -2.80 0.15
C ASN A 155 2.54 -4.16 -0.40
N GLY A 156 2.65 -5.16 0.47
CA GLY A 156 3.16 -6.50 0.11
C GLY A 156 4.69 -6.60 0.03
N LEU A 157 5.42 -5.49 0.18
CA LEU A 157 6.87 -5.50 0.34
C LEU A 157 7.22 -5.92 1.77
N ILE A 158 7.20 -7.23 2.01
CA ILE A 158 7.77 -7.78 3.23
C ILE A 158 9.29 -7.54 3.12
N ILE A 159 9.83 -6.38 3.51
CA ILE A 159 11.29 -6.13 3.49
C ILE A 159 11.86 -6.15 4.91
N ASN A 160 11.18 -5.57 5.91
CA ASN A 160 11.86 -5.28 7.18
C ASN A 160 11.55 -6.18 8.41
N THR A 161 10.70 -7.20 8.29
CA THR A 161 10.29 -8.04 9.44
C THR A 161 11.14 -9.30 9.70
N ALA A 162 12.07 -9.64 8.80
CA ALA A 162 12.85 -10.86 8.98
C ALA A 162 14.01 -10.58 9.95
N THR A 163 13.86 -11.05 11.18
CA THR A 163 14.84 -10.85 12.26
C THR A 163 16.09 -11.71 12.09
N ASN A 164 15.98 -12.82 11.35
CA ASN A 164 17.08 -13.76 11.12
C ASN A 164 17.61 -13.66 9.68
N HIS A 165 18.93 -13.71 9.52
CA HIS A 165 19.62 -13.79 8.23
C HIS A 165 19.03 -14.88 7.31
N ARG A 166 18.71 -16.07 7.87
CA ARG A 166 18.09 -17.16 7.10
C ARG A 166 16.71 -16.80 6.55
N GLU A 167 15.89 -16.12 7.35
CA GLU A 167 14.55 -15.67 6.94
C GLU A 167 14.64 -14.60 5.86
N ARG A 168 15.54 -13.62 6.02
CA ARG A 168 15.78 -12.58 5.01
C ARG A 168 16.24 -13.18 3.69
N MET A 169 17.15 -14.17 3.71
CA MET A 169 17.55 -14.88 2.48
C MET A 169 16.37 -15.63 1.84
N ALA A 170 15.59 -16.38 2.62
CA ALA A 170 14.44 -17.11 2.10
C ALA A 170 13.41 -16.15 1.47
N LYS A 171 13.18 -15.02 2.11
CA LYS A 171 12.29 -13.94 1.68
C LYS A 171 12.77 -13.28 0.38
N ALA A 172 14.06 -12.94 0.28
CA ALA A 172 14.64 -12.41 -0.95
C ALA A 172 14.49 -13.40 -2.10
N LYS A 173 14.74 -14.70 -1.87
CA LYS A 173 14.53 -15.76 -2.88
C LYS A 173 13.06 -15.86 -3.32
N ILE A 174 12.11 -15.77 -2.39
CA ILE A 174 10.68 -15.77 -2.71
C ILE A 174 10.32 -14.53 -3.54
N ALA A 175 10.79 -13.34 -3.16
CA ALA A 175 10.55 -12.10 -3.88
C ALA A 175 11.08 -12.16 -5.32
N ILE A 176 12.31 -12.67 -5.52
CA ILE A 176 12.88 -12.87 -6.86
C ILE A 176 11.99 -13.83 -7.68
N ARG A 177 11.60 -14.97 -7.11
CA ARG A 177 10.77 -15.96 -7.81
C ARG A 177 9.41 -15.38 -8.24
N ILE A 178 8.74 -14.69 -7.32
CA ILE A 178 7.43 -14.09 -7.60
C ILE A 178 7.57 -12.98 -8.64
N GLY A 179 8.49 -12.04 -8.43
CA GLY A 179 8.66 -10.90 -9.33
C GLY A 179 9.05 -11.30 -10.76
N LEU A 180 9.96 -12.27 -10.90
CA LEU A 180 10.31 -12.80 -12.23
C LEU A 180 9.13 -13.52 -12.88
N ARG A 181 8.36 -14.34 -12.14
CA ARG A 181 7.17 -15.03 -12.68
C ARG A 181 6.13 -14.01 -13.13
N THR A 182 5.84 -13.01 -12.31
CA THR A 182 4.91 -11.93 -12.67
C THR A 182 5.34 -11.24 -13.96
N SER A 183 6.62 -10.84 -14.05
CA SER A 183 7.15 -10.21 -15.26
C SER A 183 7.10 -11.14 -16.48
N LEU A 184 7.30 -12.45 -16.32
CA LEU A 184 7.15 -13.41 -17.43
C LEU A 184 5.70 -13.48 -17.90
N CYS A 185 4.75 -13.69 -16.98
CA CYS A 185 3.32 -13.76 -17.30
C CYS A 185 2.81 -12.49 -17.97
N GLU A 186 3.29 -11.32 -17.56
CA GLU A 186 2.93 -10.03 -18.17
C GLU A 186 3.38 -9.91 -19.63
N VAL A 187 4.55 -10.45 -19.97
CA VAL A 187 5.11 -10.37 -21.33
C VAL A 187 4.52 -11.45 -22.24
N THR A 188 4.23 -12.63 -21.71
CA THR A 188 3.73 -13.77 -22.49
C THR A 188 2.20 -13.86 -22.57
N ASP A 189 1.49 -13.08 -21.74
CA ASP A 189 0.03 -13.18 -21.51
C ASP A 189 -0.41 -14.60 -21.11
N ASP A 190 0.48 -15.35 -20.44
CA ASP A 190 0.23 -16.71 -19.95
C ASP A 190 0.44 -16.80 -18.43
N LEU A 191 -0.67 -16.92 -17.70
CA LEU A 191 -0.68 -17.03 -16.23
C LEU A 191 -0.06 -18.35 -15.72
N SER A 192 0.01 -19.37 -16.58
CA SER A 192 0.56 -20.68 -16.25
C SER A 192 2.08 -20.76 -16.41
N ALA A 193 2.69 -19.78 -17.10
CA ALA A 193 4.12 -19.74 -17.36
C ALA A 193 4.96 -19.91 -16.08
N ALA A 194 5.96 -20.78 -16.17
CA ALA A 194 6.84 -21.14 -15.06
C ALA A 194 8.31 -21.00 -15.47
N ILE A 195 9.13 -20.47 -14.56
CA ILE A 195 10.55 -20.25 -14.81
C ILE A 195 11.35 -21.47 -14.38
N GLU A 196 12.01 -22.10 -15.33
CA GLU A 196 13.00 -23.15 -15.08
C GLU A 196 14.43 -22.60 -15.24
N PHE A 197 15.07 -22.26 -14.13
CA PHE A 197 16.40 -21.63 -14.11
C PHE A 197 17.50 -22.45 -14.81
N THR A 198 17.38 -23.79 -14.78
CA THR A 198 18.29 -24.74 -15.44
C THR A 198 18.17 -24.73 -16.95
N ARG A 199 17.00 -24.40 -17.48
CA ARG A 199 16.65 -24.47 -18.90
C ARG A 199 16.34 -23.08 -19.46
N TYR A 200 17.19 -22.11 -19.16
CA TYR A 200 16.99 -20.72 -19.60
C TYR A 200 16.89 -20.60 -21.12
N ASN A 201 17.68 -21.36 -21.88
CA ASN A 201 17.62 -21.35 -23.34
C ASN A 201 16.24 -21.77 -23.85
N ASP A 202 15.62 -22.77 -23.22
CA ASP A 202 14.31 -23.26 -23.62
C ASP A 202 13.24 -22.21 -23.29
N LEU A 203 13.37 -21.52 -22.16
CA LEU A 203 12.51 -20.40 -21.82
C LEU A 203 12.58 -19.26 -22.86
N VAL A 204 13.78 -18.93 -23.36
CA VAL A 204 13.95 -17.92 -24.41
C VAL A 204 13.29 -18.36 -25.72
N CYS A 205 13.44 -19.63 -26.10
CA CYS A 205 12.92 -20.17 -27.35
C CYS A 205 11.40 -20.38 -27.32
N ASP A 206 10.87 -20.95 -26.23
CA ASP A 206 9.47 -21.31 -26.11
C ASP A 206 8.58 -20.06 -25.97
N TYR A 207 9.03 -19.09 -25.16
CA TYR A 207 8.25 -17.89 -24.84
C TYR A 207 8.65 -16.64 -25.63
N HIS A 208 9.74 -16.68 -26.41
CA HIS A 208 10.24 -15.51 -27.16
C HIS A 208 10.49 -14.30 -26.24
N VAL A 209 11.17 -14.54 -25.11
CA VAL A 209 11.50 -13.52 -24.11
C VAL A 209 12.98 -13.56 -23.74
N LYS A 210 13.56 -12.40 -23.38
CA LYS A 210 14.89 -12.29 -22.76
C LYS A 210 14.80 -11.58 -21.41
N LEU A 211 15.56 -12.04 -20.43
CA LEU A 211 15.72 -11.35 -19.15
C LEU A 211 16.79 -10.27 -19.27
N VAL A 212 16.41 -9.01 -19.01
CA VAL A 212 17.33 -7.86 -19.01
C VAL A 212 17.53 -7.33 -17.60
N GLY A 213 18.70 -6.74 -17.33
CA GLY A 213 18.99 -6.05 -16.06
C GLY A 213 19.29 -6.97 -14.88
N TRP A 214 19.67 -8.23 -15.14
CA TRP A 214 20.05 -9.18 -14.10
C TRP A 214 21.36 -8.75 -13.44
N ASN A 215 21.30 -8.34 -12.16
CA ASN A 215 22.44 -7.72 -11.47
C ASN A 215 23.24 -8.67 -10.56
N HIS A 216 23.15 -9.98 -10.81
CA HIS A 216 23.87 -11.02 -10.06
C HIS A 216 24.87 -11.76 -10.96
N PRO A 217 26.13 -12.00 -10.52
CA PRO A 217 27.19 -12.54 -11.37
C PRO A 217 26.95 -13.99 -11.84
N GLN A 218 26.02 -14.69 -11.20
CA GLN A 218 25.67 -16.08 -11.52
C GLN A 218 24.19 -16.18 -11.86
N TRP A 219 23.90 -16.90 -12.95
CA TRP A 219 22.57 -17.40 -13.28
C TRP A 219 22.49 -18.87 -12.93
N ALA A 220 21.76 -19.18 -11.85
CA ALA A 220 21.57 -20.53 -11.33
C ALA A 220 20.23 -20.60 -10.60
N ASN A 221 19.87 -21.81 -10.14
CA ASN A 221 18.72 -21.95 -9.26
C ASN A 221 18.91 -21.08 -8.01
N LEU A 222 17.82 -20.47 -7.51
CA LEU A 222 17.85 -19.59 -6.35
C LEU A 222 18.43 -20.26 -5.10
N SER A 223 18.33 -21.58 -4.98
CA SER A 223 18.98 -22.34 -3.89
C SER A 223 20.51 -22.29 -3.96
N ASP A 224 21.07 -22.23 -5.17
CA ASP A 224 22.50 -22.34 -5.47
C ASP A 224 23.19 -20.99 -5.68
N LEU A 225 22.43 -19.89 -5.71
CA LEU A 225 22.99 -18.54 -5.82
C LEU A 225 23.91 -18.24 -4.64
N LYS A 226 25.19 -17.98 -4.95
CA LYS A 226 26.23 -17.53 -4.03
C LYS A 226 26.31 -16.00 -4.05
N GLY A 227 26.69 -15.36 -2.94
CA GLY A 227 26.85 -13.90 -2.88
C GLY A 227 26.35 -13.24 -1.60
N GLY A 228 25.86 -14.03 -0.65
CA GLY A 228 25.32 -13.53 0.61
C GLY A 228 23.92 -12.96 0.43
N ILE A 229 23.42 -12.32 1.48
CA ILE A 229 22.06 -11.78 1.54
C ILE A 229 21.91 -10.50 0.73
N GLU A 230 22.93 -9.65 0.72
CA GLU A 230 22.92 -8.34 0.07
C GLU A 230 22.80 -8.48 -1.46
N SER A 231 23.46 -9.48 -2.05
CA SER A 231 23.36 -9.72 -3.49
C SER A 231 21.94 -10.14 -3.89
N LEU A 232 21.28 -10.98 -3.09
CA LEU A 232 19.90 -11.41 -3.32
C LEU A 232 18.90 -10.27 -3.13
N GLU A 233 19.08 -9.45 -2.09
CA GLU A 233 18.24 -8.27 -1.87
C GLU A 233 18.39 -7.25 -3.01
N LYS A 234 19.61 -7.06 -3.54
CA LYS A 234 19.84 -6.19 -4.70
C LYS A 234 19.12 -6.67 -5.97
N VAL A 235 19.05 -7.99 -6.20
CA VAL A 235 18.27 -8.57 -7.31
C VAL A 235 16.77 -8.36 -7.07
N ALA A 236 16.30 -8.63 -5.85
CA ALA A 236 14.90 -8.44 -5.49
C ALA A 236 14.45 -6.98 -5.68
N SER A 237 15.26 -6.01 -5.25
CA SER A 237 15.02 -4.58 -5.46
C SER A 237 15.01 -4.22 -6.94
N ALA A 238 15.97 -4.71 -7.75
CA ALA A 238 15.99 -4.45 -9.19
C ALA A 238 14.74 -4.97 -9.92
N ILE A 239 14.21 -6.11 -9.49
CA ILE A 239 12.94 -6.64 -10.02
C ILE A 239 11.75 -5.76 -9.59
N ALA A 240 11.70 -5.37 -8.32
CA ALA A 240 10.64 -4.50 -7.80
C ALA A 240 10.62 -3.11 -8.45
N GLU A 241 11.80 -2.57 -8.78
CA GLU A 241 11.97 -1.31 -9.52
C GLU A 241 11.70 -1.44 -11.03
N GLY A 242 11.55 -2.67 -11.54
CA GLY A 242 11.35 -2.95 -12.95
C GLY A 242 12.62 -2.76 -13.81
N THR A 243 13.80 -2.63 -13.19
CA THR A 243 15.09 -2.60 -13.89
C THR A 243 15.55 -3.99 -14.31
N CYS A 244 15.16 -5.02 -13.56
CA CYS A 244 15.32 -6.44 -13.92
C CYS A 244 13.97 -7.06 -14.30
N LYS A 245 13.74 -7.33 -15.59
CA LYS A 245 12.46 -7.85 -16.09
C LYS A 245 12.61 -8.62 -17.39
N PHE A 246 11.63 -9.45 -17.72
CA PHE A 246 11.53 -10.06 -19.04
C PHE A 246 11.07 -9.03 -20.07
N VAL A 247 11.57 -9.16 -21.29
CA VAL A 247 11.20 -8.34 -22.45
C VAL A 247 10.99 -9.27 -23.63
N SER A 248 9.94 -9.03 -24.42
CA SER A 248 9.68 -9.78 -25.66
C SER A 248 10.78 -9.50 -26.67
N ILE A 249 11.21 -10.53 -27.39
CA ILE A 249 12.21 -10.46 -28.44
C ILE A 249 11.62 -10.84 -29.79
N THR A 250 12.22 -10.34 -30.86
CA THR A 250 11.79 -10.68 -32.21
C THR A 250 12.23 -12.10 -32.59
N HIS A 251 11.58 -12.69 -33.60
CA HIS A 251 11.94 -14.03 -34.08
C HIS A 251 13.38 -14.09 -34.61
N GLU A 252 13.85 -13.02 -35.24
CA GLU A 252 15.23 -12.88 -35.72
C GLU A 252 16.23 -12.96 -34.54
N GLU A 253 15.97 -12.26 -33.44
CA GLU A 253 16.79 -12.33 -32.23
C GLU A 253 16.81 -13.74 -31.62
N VAL A 254 15.67 -14.47 -31.68
CA VAL A 254 15.58 -15.85 -31.21
C VAL A 254 16.41 -16.80 -32.09
N GLU A 255 16.36 -16.66 -33.42
CA GLU A 255 17.16 -17.46 -34.33
C GLU A 255 18.67 -17.26 -34.11
N ASP A 256 19.09 -16.00 -33.96
CA ASP A 256 20.47 -15.64 -33.62
C ASP A 256 20.89 -16.26 -32.28
N TRP A 257 19.99 -16.22 -31.29
CA TRP A 257 20.21 -16.87 -29.99
C TRP A 257 20.39 -18.38 -30.14
N MET A 258 19.51 -19.06 -30.89
CA MET A 258 19.61 -20.51 -31.14
C MET A 258 20.91 -20.87 -31.86
N ASN A 259 21.35 -20.06 -32.82
CA ASN A 259 22.60 -20.29 -33.55
C ASN A 259 23.82 -20.20 -32.62
N ARG A 260 23.85 -19.23 -31.71
CA ARG A 260 24.91 -19.11 -30.69
C ARG A 260 24.93 -20.29 -29.72
N VAL A 261 23.76 -20.77 -29.29
CA VAL A 261 23.65 -21.96 -28.43
C VAL A 261 24.14 -23.21 -29.17
N LYS A 262 23.80 -23.39 -30.45
CA LYS A 262 24.30 -24.49 -31.29
C LYS A 262 25.82 -24.46 -31.45
N ASN A 263 26.42 -23.27 -31.47
CA ASN A 263 27.87 -23.07 -31.51
C ASN A 263 28.55 -23.32 -30.15
N GLY A 264 27.79 -23.72 -29.11
CA GLY A 264 28.33 -24.08 -27.79
C GLY A 264 28.50 -22.90 -26.84
N GLU A 265 28.00 -21.71 -27.18
CA GLU A 265 28.06 -20.54 -26.29
C GLU A 265 27.03 -20.69 -25.16
N LYS A 266 27.50 -20.64 -23.90
CA LYS A 266 26.60 -20.58 -22.72
C LYS A 266 26.12 -19.15 -22.55
N LEU A 267 24.95 -18.85 -23.12
CA LEU A 267 24.32 -17.55 -22.95
C LEU A 267 23.70 -17.47 -21.55
N THR A 268 24.08 -16.42 -20.82
CA THR A 268 23.48 -16.05 -19.54
C THR A 268 22.70 -14.75 -19.74
N PRO A 269 21.70 -14.46 -18.87
CA PRO A 269 20.97 -13.21 -18.92
C PRO A 269 21.90 -12.00 -18.95
N GLU A 270 21.47 -10.95 -19.64
CA GLU A 270 22.31 -9.79 -19.87
C GLU A 270 22.60 -9.07 -18.55
N LEU A 271 23.86 -9.13 -18.11
CA LEU A 271 24.33 -8.55 -16.84
C LEU A 271 24.35 -7.02 -16.86
N LYS A 272 24.25 -6.43 -18.04
CA LYS A 272 24.30 -4.97 -18.22
C LYS A 272 22.89 -4.48 -18.55
N PRO A 273 22.36 -3.47 -17.84
CA PRO A 273 21.12 -2.84 -18.27
C PRO A 273 21.31 -2.28 -19.68
N PRO A 274 20.31 -2.43 -20.58
CA PRO A 274 20.38 -1.84 -21.91
C PRO A 274 20.66 -0.35 -21.73
N MET A 275 21.74 0.13 -22.34
CA MET A 275 21.98 1.57 -22.39
C MET A 275 20.73 2.20 -23.02
N PRO A 276 20.16 3.26 -22.42
CA PRO A 276 19.01 3.92 -23.01
C PRO A 276 19.35 4.30 -24.46
N PRO A 277 18.50 3.95 -25.43
CA PRO A 277 18.74 4.29 -26.83
C PRO A 277 18.74 5.82 -26.94
N ASP A 278 19.88 6.37 -27.38
CA ASP A 278 20.10 7.77 -27.69
C ASP A 278 19.86 8.79 -26.55
N ALA A 279 20.75 8.77 -25.55
CA ALA A 279 21.23 10.05 -25.05
C ALA A 279 22.15 10.66 -26.12
N LEU A 280 21.57 11.45 -27.03
CA LEU A 280 22.29 12.28 -28.01
C LEU A 280 23.55 12.92 -27.38
N PRO A 281 24.70 12.94 -28.07
CA PRO A 281 25.89 13.61 -27.58
C PRO A 281 25.60 15.12 -27.48
N SER A 282 25.30 15.58 -26.27
CA SER A 282 25.27 17.00 -25.95
C SER A 282 26.69 17.54 -26.09
N ALA A 283 26.85 18.45 -27.05
CA ALA A 283 28.10 19.10 -27.37
C ALA A 283 28.71 19.80 -26.13
N SER A 284 30.04 19.78 -26.11
CA SER A 284 30.98 20.30 -25.12
C SER A 284 30.75 21.76 -24.65
N PRO A 285 31.42 22.19 -23.56
CA PRO A 285 31.02 23.31 -22.70
C PRO A 285 31.69 24.65 -23.08
N PRO A 286 31.25 25.78 -22.48
CA PRO A 286 32.13 26.90 -22.24
C PRO A 286 32.56 26.97 -20.78
N THR A 287 33.88 26.94 -20.64
CA THR A 287 34.72 27.49 -19.58
C THR A 287 34.15 28.74 -18.92
N THR A 288 33.99 28.76 -17.60
CA THR A 288 34.30 29.96 -16.80
C THR A 288 34.67 29.56 -15.37
N ALA A 289 35.89 29.90 -14.99
CA ALA A 289 36.40 29.82 -13.65
C ALA A 289 35.72 30.87 -12.76
N THR A 290 35.31 30.51 -11.54
CA THR A 290 35.33 31.45 -10.41
C THR A 290 35.56 30.69 -9.11
N SER A 291 36.73 30.94 -8.56
CA SER A 291 37.19 30.65 -7.21
C SER A 291 36.27 31.26 -6.13
N SER A 292 35.86 30.47 -5.15
CA SER A 292 35.40 30.98 -3.85
C SER A 292 35.73 29.99 -2.75
N THR A 293 36.87 30.26 -2.13
CA THR A 293 37.35 29.73 -0.86
C THR A 293 36.46 30.23 0.29
N GLY A 294 35.97 29.34 1.16
CA GLY A 294 35.32 29.76 2.42
C GLY A 294 34.91 28.59 3.30
N PRO A 295 35.07 28.67 4.64
CA PRO A 295 35.40 27.51 5.48
C PRO A 295 34.20 26.87 6.21
N LEU A 296 34.35 25.57 6.46
CA LEU A 296 33.51 24.73 7.35
C LEU A 296 33.56 25.24 8.80
N PRO A 297 32.39 25.42 9.46
CA PRO A 297 32.32 25.37 10.90
C PRO A 297 32.07 23.93 11.37
N ASN A 298 33.12 23.45 12.04
CA ASN A 298 33.15 22.36 12.98
C ASN A 298 32.01 22.49 14.01
N SER A 299 31.24 21.43 14.26
CA SER A 299 30.34 21.35 15.42
C SER A 299 30.22 19.91 15.89
N SER A 300 31.29 19.49 16.56
CA SER A 300 31.22 18.60 17.72
C SER A 300 30.29 19.20 18.78
N ASN A 301 29.20 18.51 19.10
CA ASN A 301 28.62 18.62 20.44
C ASN A 301 27.98 17.31 20.88
N SER A 302 28.81 16.55 21.57
CA SER A 302 28.45 15.58 22.59
C SER A 302 27.72 16.26 23.74
N SER A 303 26.54 15.77 24.12
CA SER A 303 26.12 15.80 25.52
C SER A 303 25.16 14.63 25.81
N PRO A 304 25.41 13.89 26.90
CA PRO A 304 24.63 12.72 27.29
C PRO A 304 23.38 13.16 28.07
N PHE A 305 22.22 12.60 27.71
CA PHE A 305 21.02 12.73 28.54
C PHE A 305 20.97 11.63 29.61
N PRO A 306 20.55 11.94 30.85
CA PRO A 306 20.56 11.00 31.96
C PRO A 306 19.45 9.96 31.83
N LEU A 307 19.76 8.73 32.24
CA LEU A 307 18.80 7.69 32.55
C LEU A 307 18.04 8.08 33.82
N GLU A 308 16.76 8.42 33.67
CA GLU A 308 15.81 8.42 34.78
C GLU A 308 15.11 7.06 34.81
N ASP A 309 15.41 6.31 35.87
CA ASP A 309 14.66 5.16 36.34
C ASP A 309 13.26 5.63 36.79
N GLU A 310 12.23 5.39 35.98
CA GLU A 310 10.85 5.36 36.47
C GLU A 310 10.31 3.93 36.48
N ASN A 311 10.39 3.38 37.68
CA ASN A 311 9.64 2.26 38.21
C ASN A 311 8.13 2.62 38.23
N ASP A 312 7.39 2.29 37.17
CA ASP A 312 5.92 2.42 37.18
C ASP A 312 5.26 1.04 37.16
N SER A 313 4.97 0.56 38.38
CA SER A 313 4.13 -0.58 38.67
C SER A 313 2.68 -0.24 38.34
N ARG A 314 2.25 -0.52 37.10
CA ARG A 314 0.84 -0.40 36.72
C ARG A 314 0.07 -1.70 36.99
N PRO A 315 -0.96 -1.68 37.85
CA PRO A 315 -1.82 -2.84 38.06
C PRO A 315 -2.73 -3.09 36.85
N SER A 316 -2.88 -4.37 36.52
CA SER A 316 -3.72 -4.90 35.45
C SER A 316 -5.21 -4.69 35.76
N PRO A 317 -6.02 -4.06 34.89
CA PRO A 317 -7.47 -3.96 35.08
C PRO A 317 -8.16 -5.03 34.25
N PHE A 318 -8.26 -6.24 34.79
CA PHE A 318 -9.22 -7.25 34.36
C PHE A 318 -9.67 -7.99 35.62
N GLU A 319 -10.58 -7.37 36.36
CA GLU A 319 -11.44 -8.09 37.30
C GLU A 319 -12.80 -8.29 36.64
N ASP A 320 -13.16 -9.57 36.53
CA ASP A 320 -14.42 -10.09 36.06
C ASP A 320 -15.56 -9.70 37.03
N ASP A 321 -16.44 -8.81 36.61
CA ASP A 321 -17.76 -8.65 37.21
C ASP A 321 -18.68 -9.78 36.73
N ASN A 322 -18.53 -10.95 37.35
CA ASN A 322 -19.52 -12.03 37.32
C ASN A 322 -20.24 -12.06 38.67
N ASN A 323 -21.32 -11.28 38.77
CA ASN A 323 -22.27 -11.41 39.86
C ASN A 323 -23.61 -11.90 39.29
N PRO A 324 -24.10 -13.11 39.66
CA PRO A 324 -25.45 -13.53 39.33
C PRO A 324 -26.41 -12.93 40.35
N LEU A 325 -27.44 -12.21 39.88
CA LEU A 325 -28.57 -11.84 40.73
C LEU A 325 -29.61 -12.98 40.77
N PRO A 326 -30.31 -13.13 41.91
CA PRO A 326 -31.25 -14.21 42.20
C PRO A 326 -32.58 -14.15 41.45
#